data_AF-A0A6I1MTF1-F1
#
_entry.id   AF-A0A6I1MTF1-F1
#
_cell.length_a   1.000
_cell.length_b   1.000
_cell.length_c   1.000
_cell.angle_alpha   90.00
_cell.angle_beta   90.00
_cell.angle_gamma   90.00
#
_symmetry.space_group_name_H-M   'P 1'
#
loop_
_entity.id
_entity.type
_entity.pdbx_description
1 polymer ?
#
loop_
_entity_poly.entity_id
_entity_poly.type
_entity_poly.pdbx_seq_one_letter_code
_entity_poly.pdbx_strand_id
1 'polypeptide(L)'
;MQLLDGEEFNFKERNLKLHVSLQNKAVNVYGDPMLIARALSNLISNVLKYLREATTVNISLKELVVNKINYSIFTIYNIPREAISEEEANNLFSRLYKLDKSRNDEGSGLGLAITQEIIKAHNGMVKVETIEGIIRFSVMFSII
;
A
#
# COMPACT_ATOMS: atom_id res chain seq x y z
N MET A 1 -2.99 5.57 16.98
CA MET A 1 -1.67 5.72 16.33
C MET A 1 -1.93 6.24 14.93
N GLN A 2 -1.61 7.51 14.69
CA GLN A 2 -1.84 8.19 13.41
C GLN A 2 -0.75 7.70 12.44
N LEU A 3 -1.14 7.06 11.33
CA LEU A 3 -0.22 6.37 10.40
C LEU A 3 0.69 7.33 9.59
N LEU A 4 0.68 8.63 9.88
CA LEU A 4 1.29 9.69 9.07
C LEU A 4 2.30 10.58 9.82
N ASP A 5 2.64 10.31 11.08
CA ASP A 5 3.51 11.20 11.88
C ASP A 5 5.02 11.06 11.59
N GLY A 6 5.41 10.51 10.43
CA GLY A 6 6.82 10.22 10.11
C GLY A 6 7.46 11.12 9.07
N GLU A 7 6.67 11.66 8.14
CA GLU A 7 7.15 12.58 7.11
C GLU A 7 6.09 13.65 6.90
N GLU A 8 6.46 14.92 6.99
CA GLU A 8 5.60 16.05 6.58
C GLU A 8 5.37 15.97 5.08
N PHE A 9 4.49 15.06 4.65
CA PHE A 9 4.17 14.91 3.25
C PHE A 9 3.31 16.10 2.84
N ASN A 10 3.94 17.08 2.19
CA ASN A 10 3.27 18.32 1.83
C ASN A 10 2.36 18.11 0.62
N PHE A 11 1.13 17.65 0.89
CA PHE A 11 0.08 17.45 -0.12
C PHE A 11 -0.22 18.73 -0.92
N LYS A 12 -0.02 19.92 -0.32
CA LYS A 12 -0.28 21.21 -0.98
C LYS A 12 0.79 21.53 -2.03
N GLU A 13 2.07 21.31 -1.74
CA GLU A 13 3.16 21.61 -2.67
C GLU A 13 3.13 20.73 -3.92
N ARG A 14 2.73 19.46 -3.78
CA ARG A 14 2.62 18.52 -4.91
C ARG A 14 1.25 18.52 -5.61
N ASN A 15 0.36 19.42 -5.20
CA ASN A 15 -1.03 19.53 -5.66
C ASN A 15 -1.78 18.18 -5.64
N LEU A 16 -1.58 17.41 -4.57
CA LEU A 16 -2.10 16.06 -4.44
C LEU A 16 -3.47 16.07 -3.77
N LYS A 17 -4.37 15.26 -4.30
CA LYS A 17 -5.68 15.01 -3.69
C LYS A 17 -5.63 13.67 -2.97
N LEU A 18 -5.96 13.67 -1.68
CA LEU A 18 -6.12 12.44 -0.92
C LEU A 18 -7.61 12.16 -0.78
N HIS A 19 -8.05 11.00 -1.26
CA HIS A 19 -9.41 10.52 -1.09
C HIS A 19 -9.40 9.29 -0.18
N VAL A 20 -10.07 9.40 0.96
CA VAL A 20 -10.10 8.38 2.01
C VAL A 20 -11.53 7.89 2.18
N SER A 21 -11.76 6.61 1.90
CA SER A 21 -13.05 5.94 2.06
C SER A 21 -12.92 4.83 3.10
N LEU A 22 -13.10 5.20 4.36
CA LEU A 22 -13.09 4.26 5.48
C LEU A 22 -14.52 4.01 5.93
N GLN A 23 -14.83 2.75 6.26
CA GLN A 23 -16.08 2.45 6.95
C GLN A 23 -16.07 3.13 8.33
N ASN A 24 -17.24 3.57 8.79
CA ASN A 24 -17.39 4.26 10.08
C ASN A 24 -17.37 3.28 11.28
N LYS A 25 -16.72 2.13 11.12
CA LYS A 25 -16.66 1.03 12.07
C LYS A 25 -15.21 0.56 12.16
N ALA A 26 -14.73 0.36 13.39
CA ALA A 26 -13.41 -0.21 13.62
C ALA A 26 -13.39 -1.66 13.13
N VAL A 27 -12.32 -2.02 12.42
CA VAL A 27 -12.02 -3.38 12.01
C VAL A 27 -10.93 -3.91 12.92
N ASN A 28 -11.18 -5.05 13.55
CA ASN A 28 -10.20 -5.72 14.40
C ASN A 28 -9.61 -6.92 13.66
N VAL A 29 -8.28 -7.08 13.76
CA VAL A 29 -7.52 -8.18 13.17
C VAL A 29 -6.53 -8.70 14.21
N TYR A 30 -6.17 -9.98 14.15
CA TYR A 30 -5.11 -10.53 15.00
C TYR A 30 -3.74 -10.12 14.48
N GLY A 31 -2.88 -9.60 15.37
CA GLY A 31 -1.48 -9.39 15.07
C GLY A 31 -0.78 -8.36 15.94
N ASP A 32 0.51 -8.16 15.67
CA ASP A 32 1.31 -7.11 16.29
C ASP A 32 0.94 -5.75 15.64
N PRO A 33 0.36 -4.82 16.41
CA PRO A 33 -0.10 -3.54 15.86
C PRO A 33 1.05 -2.67 15.35
N MET A 34 2.25 -2.76 15.93
CA MET A 34 3.41 -1.99 15.49
C MET A 34 3.94 -2.51 14.16
N LEU A 35 4.03 -3.82 14.00
CA LEU A 35 4.47 -4.43 12.74
C LEU A 35 3.47 -4.16 11.61
N ILE A 36 2.17 -4.36 11.85
CA ILE A 36 1.14 -4.09 10.84
C ILE A 36 1.15 -2.62 10.44
N ALA A 37 1.25 -1.69 11.40
CA ALA A 37 1.35 -0.27 11.08
C ALA A 37 2.60 0.08 10.27
N ARG A 38 3.75 -0.54 10.57
CA ARG A 38 4.97 -0.40 9.76
C ARG A 38 4.75 -0.88 8.33
N ALA A 39 4.09 -2.03 8.13
CA ALA A 39 3.81 -2.56 6.81
C ALA A 39 2.89 -1.63 5.99
N LEU A 40 1.85 -1.08 6.62
CA LEU A 40 0.94 -0.12 6.00
C LEU A 40 1.63 1.22 5.70
N SER A 41 2.42 1.74 6.64
CA SER A 41 3.21 2.96 6.45
C SER A 41 4.19 2.82 5.27
N ASN A 42 4.87 1.68 5.16
CA ASN A 42 5.73 1.36 4.02
C ASN A 42 4.96 1.38 2.68
N LEU A 43 3.72 0.86 2.62
CA LEU A 43 2.91 0.90 1.40
C LEU A 43 2.53 2.33 1.03
N ILE A 44 2.06 3.10 2.01
CA ILE A 44 1.65 4.50 1.82
C ILE A 44 2.84 5.32 1.35
N SER A 45 3.99 5.22 2.04
CA SER A 45 5.22 5.90 1.65
C SER A 45 5.65 5.56 0.22
N ASN A 46 5.62 4.28 -0.18
CA ASN A 46 5.95 3.89 -1.55
C ASN A 46 5.00 4.53 -2.59
N VAL A 47 3.69 4.53 -2.32
CA VAL A 47 2.71 5.18 -3.20
C VAL A 47 2.98 6.69 -3.30
N LEU A 48 3.23 7.35 -2.17
CA LEU A 48 3.48 8.78 -2.10
C LEU A 48 4.81 9.20 -2.75
N LYS A 49 5.81 8.32 -2.70
CA LYS A 49 7.12 8.56 -3.30
C LYS A 49 7.09 8.47 -4.83
N TYR A 50 6.41 7.46 -5.37
CA TYR A 50 6.44 7.12 -6.81
C TYR A 50 5.18 7.53 -7.59
N LEU A 51 4.29 8.34 -7.00
CA LEU A 51 3.12 8.87 -7.70
C LEU A 51 3.47 9.91 -8.76
N ARG A 52 2.61 10.05 -9.77
CA ARG A 52 2.65 11.19 -10.69
C ARG A 52 2.13 12.44 -9.97
N GLU A 53 2.71 13.60 -10.28
CA GLU A 53 2.25 14.88 -9.73
C GLU A 53 0.79 15.16 -10.12
N ALA A 54 0.11 15.97 -9.30
CA ALA A 54 -1.29 16.33 -9.50
C ALA A 54 -2.24 15.12 -9.67
N THR A 55 -1.95 13.99 -9.02
CA THR A 55 -2.85 12.82 -8.98
C THR A 55 -3.68 12.76 -7.72
N THR A 56 -4.71 11.90 -7.77
CA THR A 56 -5.47 11.50 -6.60
C THR A 56 -4.92 10.19 -6.06
N VAL A 57 -4.52 10.18 -4.80
CA VAL A 57 -4.26 8.96 -4.04
C VAL A 57 -5.56 8.53 -3.38
N ASN A 58 -5.97 7.31 -3.64
CA ASN A 58 -7.19 6.76 -3.08
C ASN A 58 -6.84 5.68 -2.06
N ILE A 59 -7.40 5.81 -0.86
CA ILE A 59 -7.27 4.85 0.22
C ILE A 59 -8.67 4.38 0.58
N SER A 60 -8.87 3.07 0.70
CA SER A 60 -10.14 2.51 1.17
C SER A 60 -9.94 1.34 2.11
N LEU A 61 -10.87 1.16 3.03
CA LEU A 61 -10.99 -0.01 3.87
C LEU A 61 -12.39 -0.57 3.70
N LYS A 62 -12.51 -1.81 3.26
CA LYS A 62 -13.79 -2.48 3.04
C LYS A 62 -13.83 -3.84 3.73
N GLU A 63 -15.01 -4.27 4.12
CA GLU A 63 -15.26 -5.64 4.56
C GLU A 63 -15.76 -6.48 3.36
N LEU A 64 -15.31 -7.74 3.28
CA LEU A 64 -15.74 -8.72 2.28
C LEU A 64 -16.00 -10.06 2.98
N VAL A 65 -17.12 -10.71 2.67
CA VAL A 65 -17.42 -12.06 3.17
C VAL A 65 -17.09 -13.09 2.10
N VAL A 66 -16.18 -14.01 2.38
CA VAL A 66 -15.84 -15.14 1.51
C VAL A 66 -15.97 -16.42 2.30
N ASN A 67 -16.76 -17.38 1.80
CA ASN A 67 -16.97 -18.68 2.46
C ASN A 67 -17.35 -18.57 3.95
N LYS A 68 -18.23 -17.61 4.30
CA LYS A 68 -18.66 -17.30 5.67
C LYS A 68 -17.57 -16.73 6.59
N ILE A 69 -16.41 -16.35 6.04
CA ILE A 69 -15.35 -15.66 6.78
C ILE A 69 -15.37 -14.19 6.38
N ASN A 70 -15.37 -13.30 7.37
CA ASN A 70 -15.26 -11.87 7.15
C ASN A 70 -13.79 -11.50 6.97
N TYR A 71 -13.50 -10.74 5.92
CA TYR A 71 -12.18 -10.20 5.62
C TYR A 71 -12.25 -8.68 5.58
N SER A 72 -11.20 -8.05 6.04
CA SER A 72 -10.94 -6.64 5.80
C SER A 72 -10.00 -6.52 4.61
N ILE A 73 -10.25 -5.53 3.76
CA ILE A 73 -9.46 -5.24 2.57
C ILE A 73 -9.10 -3.77 2.64
N PHE A 74 -7.84 -3.50 3.00
CA PHE A 74 -7.23 -2.20 2.84
C PHE A 74 -6.70 -2.09 1.41
N THR A 75 -7.06 -1.02 0.71
CA THR A 75 -6.60 -0.76 -0.66
C THR A 75 -6.03 0.64 -0.75
N ILE A 76 -4.87 0.79 -1.38
CA ILE A 76 -4.31 2.07 -1.79
C ILE A 76 -3.98 2.03 -3.29
N TYR A 77 -4.39 3.05 -4.04
CA TYR A 77 -4.10 3.14 -5.47
C TYR A 77 -3.93 4.56 -5.96
N ASN A 78 -3.11 4.70 -6.99
CA ASN A 78 -2.78 5.97 -7.65
C ASN A 78 -2.32 5.72 -9.08
N ILE A 79 -2.14 6.80 -9.83
CA ILE A 79 -1.39 6.76 -11.09
C ILE A 79 0.10 6.98 -10.74
N PRO A 80 0.99 6.01 -11.01
CA PRO A 80 2.42 6.16 -10.77
C PRO A 80 3.03 7.17 -11.75
N ARG A 81 4.17 7.77 -11.37
CA ARG A 81 4.93 8.70 -12.22
C ARG A 81 5.34 8.04 -13.54
N GLU A 82 5.67 6.76 -13.44
CA GLU A 82 6.09 5.93 -14.55
C GLU A 82 5.12 4.77 -14.69
N ALA A 83 4.77 4.42 -15.93
CA ALA A 83 3.94 3.25 -16.18
C ALA A 83 4.64 2.00 -15.66
N ILE A 84 3.89 1.16 -14.96
CA ILE A 84 4.35 -0.12 -14.41
C ILE A 84 3.58 -1.21 -15.15
N SER A 85 4.28 -2.08 -15.85
CA SER A 85 3.71 -3.26 -16.48
C SER A 85 3.28 -4.29 -15.44
N GLU A 86 2.44 -5.23 -15.84
CA GLU A 86 2.02 -6.33 -14.95
C GLU A 86 3.22 -7.20 -14.51
N GLU A 87 4.17 -7.45 -15.39
CA GLU A 87 5.40 -8.19 -15.09
C GLU A 87 6.27 -7.45 -14.06
N GLU A 88 6.46 -6.14 -14.23
CA GLU A 88 7.19 -5.33 -13.26
C GLU A 88 6.47 -5.30 -11.90
N ALA A 89 5.14 -5.21 -11.90
CA ALA A 89 4.35 -5.21 -10.68
C ALA A 89 4.51 -6.51 -9.88
N ASN A 90 4.51 -7.66 -10.55
CA ASN A 90 4.72 -8.97 -9.92
C ASN A 90 6.07 -9.07 -9.21
N ASN A 91 7.07 -8.30 -9.66
CA ASN A 91 8.40 -8.27 -9.06
C ASN A 91 8.56 -7.24 -7.94
N LEU A 92 7.59 -6.34 -7.69
CA LEU A 92 7.73 -5.26 -6.69
C LEU A 92 7.91 -5.75 -5.25
N PHE A 93 7.48 -6.96 -4.92
CA PHE A 93 7.70 -7.56 -3.61
C PHE A 93 9.03 -8.32 -3.49
N SER A 94 9.79 -8.46 -4.58
CA SER A 94 11.10 -9.09 -4.56
C SER A 94 12.11 -8.23 -3.81
N ARG A 95 12.97 -8.88 -3.02
CA ARG A 95 14.01 -8.20 -2.25
C ARG A 95 14.96 -7.43 -3.17
N LEU A 96 15.28 -6.19 -2.80
CA LEU A 96 16.19 -5.31 -3.54
C LEU A 96 15.70 -4.92 -4.94
N TYR A 97 14.46 -5.27 -5.30
CA TYR A 97 13.91 -4.91 -6.59
C TYR A 97 13.62 -3.40 -6.64
N LYS A 98 14.04 -2.79 -7.75
CA LYS A 98 13.73 -1.42 -8.11
C LYS A 98 13.44 -1.40 -9.62
N LEU A 99 12.54 -0.53 -10.03
CA LEU A 99 12.38 -0.24 -11.45
C LEU A 99 13.68 0.37 -11.96
N ASP A 100 14.08 0.07 -13.20
CA ASP A 100 15.38 0.49 -13.73
C ASP A 100 15.59 2.01 -13.66
N LYS A 101 14.50 2.75 -13.80
CA LYS A 101 14.46 4.22 -13.76
C LYS A 101 14.45 4.80 -12.34
N SER A 102 14.16 3.99 -11.31
CA SER A 102 14.25 4.36 -9.88
C SER A 102 15.50 3.82 -9.18
N ARG A 103 16.45 3.25 -9.91
CA ARG A 103 17.72 2.73 -9.35
C ARG A 103 18.52 3.79 -8.59
N ASN A 104 18.47 5.04 -9.05
CA ASN A 104 19.15 6.18 -8.43
C ASN A 104 18.38 6.81 -7.26
N ASP A 105 17.15 6.40 -6.99
CA ASP A 105 16.37 6.94 -5.87
C ASP A 105 16.85 6.35 -4.54
N GLU A 106 16.92 7.20 -3.50
CA GLU A 106 17.24 6.82 -2.13
C GLU A 106 16.25 5.78 -1.61
N GLY A 107 16.72 4.59 -1.25
CA GLY A 107 15.87 3.50 -0.75
C GLY A 107 16.52 2.15 -0.98
N SER A 108 16.39 1.22 -0.04
CA SER A 108 17.07 -0.08 -0.10
C SER A 108 16.40 -1.10 -1.02
N GLY A 109 15.21 -0.83 -1.55
CA GLY A 109 14.41 -1.84 -2.26
C GLY A 109 13.89 -2.95 -1.33
N LEU A 110 13.94 -2.76 -0.01
CA LEU A 110 13.49 -3.75 0.98
C LEU A 110 12.08 -3.47 1.53
N GLY A 111 11.57 -2.25 1.39
CA GLY A 111 10.33 -1.82 2.05
C GLY A 111 9.14 -2.72 1.73
N LEU A 112 8.89 -3.00 0.44
CA LEU A 112 7.79 -3.85 0.00
C LEU A 112 8.00 -5.32 0.36
N ALA A 113 9.23 -5.84 0.25
CA ALA A 113 9.56 -7.21 0.67
C ALA A 113 9.28 -7.41 2.17
N ILE A 114 9.70 -6.46 3.02
CA ILE A 114 9.42 -6.48 4.47
C ILE A 114 7.92 -6.36 4.73
N THR A 115 7.22 -5.49 4.01
CA THR A 115 5.74 -5.43 4.08
C THR A 115 5.13 -6.79 3.80
N GLN A 116 5.56 -7.47 2.72
CA GLN A 116 5.01 -8.79 2.39
C GLN A 116 5.29 -9.82 3.49
N GLU A 117 6.48 -9.83 4.06
CA GLU A 117 6.83 -10.73 5.17
C GLU A 117 5.98 -10.47 6.41
N ILE A 118 5.80 -9.19 6.80
CA ILE A 118 4.95 -8.81 7.92
C ILE A 118 3.51 -9.26 7.68
N ILE A 119 2.92 -8.95 6.52
CA ILE A 119 1.53 -9.31 6.23
C ILE A 119 1.35 -10.83 6.26
N LYS A 120 2.27 -11.60 5.66
CA LYS A 120 2.24 -13.07 5.67
C LYS A 120 2.37 -13.64 7.08
N ALA A 121 3.26 -13.09 7.92
CA ALA A 121 3.45 -13.52 9.30
C ALA A 121 2.18 -13.33 10.17
N HIS A 122 1.29 -12.43 9.75
CA HIS A 122 0.01 -12.16 10.40
C HIS A 122 -1.17 -12.84 9.67
N ASN A 123 -0.91 -13.90 8.90
CA ASN A 123 -1.90 -14.64 8.11
C ASN A 123 -2.73 -13.78 7.16
N GLY A 124 -2.20 -12.61 6.80
CA GLY A 124 -2.78 -11.73 5.81
C GLY A 124 -2.28 -12.04 4.41
N MET A 125 -2.89 -11.40 3.42
CA MET A 125 -2.47 -11.44 2.03
C MET A 125 -2.18 -10.02 1.56
N VAL A 126 -1.09 -9.83 0.81
CA VAL A 126 -0.83 -8.58 0.10
C VAL A 126 -0.71 -8.87 -1.39
N LYS A 127 -1.35 -8.03 -2.21
CA LYS A 127 -1.32 -8.09 -3.67
C LYS A 127 -0.98 -6.73 -4.25
N VAL A 128 -0.33 -6.72 -5.39
CA VAL A 128 -0.20 -5.56 -6.26
C VAL A 128 -0.73 -5.92 -7.64
N GLU A 129 -1.42 -4.97 -8.29
CA GLU A 129 -1.92 -5.13 -9.65
C GLU A 129 -1.88 -3.79 -10.39
N THR A 130 -1.80 -3.86 -11.73
CA THR A 130 -1.87 -2.68 -12.59
C THR A 130 -3.06 -2.82 -13.52
N ILE A 131 -3.89 -1.77 -13.60
CA ILE A 131 -5.12 -1.74 -14.42
C ILE A 131 -5.22 -0.35 -15.03
N GLU A 132 -5.21 -0.25 -16.35
CA GLU A 132 -5.37 1.02 -17.09
C GLU A 132 -4.40 2.13 -16.62
N GLY A 133 -3.16 1.75 -16.28
CA GLY A 133 -2.13 2.68 -15.80
C GLY A 133 -2.26 3.09 -14.33
N ILE A 134 -3.22 2.54 -13.59
CA ILE A 134 -3.31 2.65 -12.13
C ILE A 134 -2.52 1.49 -11.51
N ILE A 135 -1.74 1.78 -10.47
CA ILE A 135 -1.19 0.75 -9.58
C ILE A 135 -2.04 0.65 -8.32
N ARG A 136 -2.39 -0.57 -7.93
CA ARG A 136 -3.20 -0.84 -6.73
C ARG A 136 -2.48 -1.84 -5.83
N PHE A 137 -2.32 -1.47 -4.57
CA PHE A 137 -1.91 -2.38 -3.51
C PHE A 137 -3.13 -2.73 -2.65
N SER A 138 -3.31 -4.02 -2.37
CA SER A 138 -4.40 -4.55 -1.55
C SER A 138 -3.83 -5.40 -0.43
N VAL A 139 -4.21 -5.12 0.81
CA VAL A 139 -3.88 -5.91 2.00
C VAL A 139 -5.17 -6.48 2.57
N MET A 140 -5.19 -7.78 2.81
CA MET A 140 -6.35 -8.51 3.30
C MET A 140 -6.03 -9.24 4.60
N PHE A 141 -6.92 -9.14 5.59
CA PHE A 141 -6.86 -9.86 6.85
C PHE A 141 -8.23 -10.45 7.20
N SER A 142 -8.28 -11.62 7.82
CA SER A 142 -9.51 -12.12 8.45
C SER A 142 -9.90 -11.24 9.63
N ILE A 143 -11.18 -10.91 9.75
CA ILE A 143 -11.77 -10.13 10.84
C ILE A 143 -12.12 -11.05 11.99
N ILE A 144 -12.02 -10.53 13.22
CA ILE A 144 -12.44 -11.18 14.46
C ILE A 144 -13.78 -10.66 14.97
#